data_AF-A0A8H5JA26-F1
#
_entry.id   AF-A0A8H5JA26-F1
#
_cell.length_a   1.000
_cell.length_b   1.000
_cell.length_c   1.000
_cell.angle_alpha   90.00
_cell.angle_beta   90.00
_cell.angle_gamma   90.00
#
_symmetry.space_group_name_H-M   'P 1'
#
loop_
_entity.id
_entity.type
_entity.pdbx_description
1 polymer ?
#
loop_
_entity_poly.entity_id
_entity_poly.type
_entity_poly.pdbx_seq_one_letter_code
_entity_poly.pdbx_strand_id
1 'polypeptide(L)'
;MGCGLLYVLQTRRSGLLSDVRGIAGLASMAVVSHVLMDFKDMDTAKHKDIHQKLKRRRYMLRNSSLAPYEGTSAKVETDSEQDDGTHLSEHPHPLMLRPMGCIPFIIGLILFVALIPTFLFTPAQIITDKAAWVVTALAVILKLCWGAMETSVRMMEPYYILSKRHAHSKVLTLDYTALPFAYMPLRALLNGHFLVFLVGFGSVMAEFLTILVTSLATVDGQEFITGYGMNKGKWKDDKENSESLNSGQETIRSFYITLGATLFILIYMFVVSNMVFFRRRHPFLPRQPNTIASILAFIHQSKMLYNFVGTSKLNNAEMAKKLDDGKTYGLGWFTGRDGQTHCGVDQEELTSSYKHGVDYTTMNNPWNAQWDVL
;
A
#
# COMPACT_ATOMS: atom_id res chain seq x y z
N MET A 1 13.57 -15.22 21.00
CA MET A 1 14.12 -13.92 20.55
C MET A 1 13.04 -12.91 20.18
N GLY A 2 12.04 -13.24 19.34
CA GLY A 2 10.99 -12.29 18.91
C GLY A 2 10.15 -11.68 20.06
N CYS A 3 9.71 -12.49 21.02
CA CYS A 3 8.92 -12.00 22.16
C CYS A 3 9.70 -11.05 23.09
N GLY A 4 11.01 -11.29 23.27
CA GLY A 4 11.88 -10.40 24.05
C GLY A 4 12.09 -9.05 23.36
N LEU A 5 12.22 -9.06 22.03
CA LEU A 5 12.36 -7.83 21.25
C LEU A 5 11.04 -7.03 21.23
N LEU A 6 9.89 -7.70 21.14
CA LEU A 6 8.56 -7.08 21.28
C LEU A 6 8.37 -6.48 22.68
N TYR A 7 8.75 -7.22 23.73
CA TYR A 7 8.69 -6.71 25.09
C TYR A 7 9.54 -5.45 25.26
N VAL A 8 10.80 -5.48 24.79
CA VAL A 8 11.71 -4.32 24.86
C VAL A 8 11.20 -3.13 24.03
N LEU A 9 10.68 -3.37 22.82
CA LEU A 9 10.10 -2.31 21.99
C LEU A 9 8.85 -1.70 22.64
N GLN A 10 8.02 -2.51 23.30
CA GLN A 10 6.85 -2.02 24.04
C GLN A 10 7.21 -1.28 25.34
N THR A 11 8.33 -1.62 25.99
CA THR A 11 8.79 -0.91 27.20
C THR A 11 9.52 0.39 26.92
N ARG A 12 10.04 0.59 25.69
CA ARG A 12 10.69 1.86 25.34
C ARG A 12 9.65 2.97 25.15
N ARG A 13 9.78 4.04 25.93
CA ARG A 13 9.02 5.29 25.73
C ARG A 13 9.50 5.98 24.46
N SER A 14 8.81 5.76 23.35
CA SER A 14 9.07 6.40 22.05
C SER A 14 8.79 7.90 22.06
N GLY A 15 8.08 8.42 23.08
CA GLY A 15 7.64 9.81 23.13
C GLY A 15 6.49 10.14 22.15
N LEU A 16 6.01 9.15 21.39
CA LEU A 16 4.91 9.24 20.44
C LEU A 16 3.72 8.44 20.96
N LEU A 17 2.57 9.12 21.09
CA LEU A 17 1.31 8.51 21.52
C LEU A 17 0.33 8.34 20.36
N SER A 18 0.45 9.17 19.33
CA SER A 18 -0.28 9.05 18.08
C SER A 18 0.57 8.42 16.98
N ASP A 19 -0.09 7.75 16.05
CA ASP A 19 0.59 7.15 14.89
C ASP A 19 1.05 8.23 13.91
N VAL A 20 2.32 8.19 13.53
CA VAL A 20 2.96 9.20 12.67
C VAL A 20 2.63 8.98 11.18
N ARG A 21 2.04 7.83 10.82
CA ARG A 21 1.66 7.52 9.43
C ARG A 21 0.23 7.93 9.08
N GLY A 22 -0.67 7.97 10.05
CA GLY A 22 -2.06 8.43 9.87
C GLY A 22 -2.22 9.95 9.76
N ILE A 23 -3.30 10.38 9.08
CA ILE A 23 -3.68 11.80 8.93
C ILE A 23 -3.97 12.42 10.30
N ALA A 24 -4.78 11.73 11.11
CA ALA A 24 -5.20 12.19 12.43
C ALA A 24 -4.02 12.33 13.40
N GLY A 25 -3.06 11.40 13.35
CA GLY A 25 -1.88 11.47 14.19
C GLY A 25 -0.98 12.64 13.82
N LEU A 26 -0.66 12.83 12.54
CA LEU A 26 0.10 14.00 12.09
C LEU A 26 -0.61 15.33 12.38
N ALA A 27 -1.93 15.39 12.20
CA ALA A 27 -2.73 16.55 12.58
C ALA A 27 -2.62 16.83 14.09
N SER A 28 -2.79 15.82 14.95
CA SER A 28 -2.66 15.97 16.40
C SER A 28 -1.28 16.49 16.84
N MET A 29 -0.22 16.07 16.15
CA MET A 29 1.16 16.47 16.44
C MET A 29 1.48 17.89 15.95
N ALA A 30 0.84 18.33 14.86
CA ALA A 30 1.13 19.60 14.20
C ALA A 30 0.29 20.77 14.76
N VAL A 31 -0.87 20.50 15.36
CA VAL A 31 -1.78 21.54 15.88
C VAL A 31 -1.18 22.38 17.01
N VAL A 32 -0.29 21.80 17.82
CA VAL A 32 0.27 22.46 19.01
C VAL A 32 1.37 23.44 18.65
N SER A 33 1.94 23.37 17.44
CA SER A 33 3.09 24.17 17.04
C SER A 33 2.84 25.01 15.79
N HIS A 34 3.71 26.00 15.59
CA HIS A 34 3.71 26.81 14.37
C HIS A 34 4.35 26.10 13.16
N VAL A 35 4.63 24.78 13.24
CA VAL A 35 5.21 24.00 12.12
C VAL A 35 4.35 24.06 10.88
N LEU A 36 3.03 24.13 11.06
CA LEU A 36 2.09 24.24 9.95
C LEU A 36 2.43 25.46 9.07
N MET A 37 2.72 26.64 9.62
CA MET A 37 2.97 27.87 8.85
C MET A 37 4.08 27.74 7.79
N ASP A 38 5.01 26.82 7.99
CA ASP A 38 6.08 26.53 7.04
C ASP A 38 5.56 25.91 5.72
N PHE A 39 4.35 25.36 5.76
CA PHE A 39 3.62 24.73 4.66
C PHE A 39 2.70 25.66 3.88
N LYS A 40 2.75 26.98 4.15
CA LYS A 40 1.99 27.97 3.40
C LYS A 40 2.22 27.85 1.88
N ASP A 41 1.15 27.94 1.09
CA ASP A 41 1.12 27.87 -0.38
C ASP A 41 1.69 26.56 -0.96
N MET A 42 1.69 25.46 -0.17
CA MET A 42 2.20 24.15 -0.62
C MET A 42 1.12 23.10 -0.85
N ASP A 43 -0.15 23.48 -0.88
CA ASP A 43 -1.29 22.56 -0.99
C ASP A 43 -1.26 21.70 -2.26
N THR A 44 -0.92 22.33 -3.40
CA THR A 44 -0.81 21.69 -4.72
C THR A 44 0.63 21.51 -5.18
N ALA A 45 1.61 21.92 -4.37
CA ALA A 45 3.04 21.85 -4.72
C ALA A 45 3.54 20.41 -4.86
N LYS A 46 4.52 20.20 -5.75
CA LYS A 46 5.16 18.90 -5.96
C LYS A 46 6.18 18.60 -4.87
N HIS A 47 6.59 17.33 -4.74
CA HIS A 47 7.59 16.91 -3.74
C HIS A 47 8.90 17.68 -3.79
N LYS A 48 9.39 18.02 -5.00
CA LYS A 48 10.63 18.77 -5.17
C LYS A 48 10.52 20.19 -4.60
N ASP A 49 9.40 20.87 -4.87
CA ASP A 49 9.15 22.23 -4.41
C ASP A 49 9.04 22.28 -2.88
N ILE A 50 8.36 21.29 -2.29
CA ILE A 50 8.26 21.13 -0.83
C ILE A 50 9.64 20.86 -0.23
N HIS A 51 10.40 19.93 -0.82
CA HIS A 51 11.74 19.62 -0.34
C HIS A 51 12.63 20.86 -0.41
N GLN A 52 12.64 21.59 -1.52
CA GLN A 52 13.47 22.78 -1.69
C GLN A 52 13.11 23.88 -0.70
N LYS A 53 11.82 24.09 -0.41
CA LYS A 53 11.37 25.07 0.60
C LYS A 53 11.73 24.66 2.03
N LEU A 54 11.75 23.36 2.32
CA LEU A 54 11.99 22.82 3.65
C LEU A 54 13.43 22.35 3.91
N LYS A 55 14.30 22.29 2.90
CA LYS A 55 15.66 21.71 2.96
C LYS A 55 16.52 22.26 4.10
N ARG A 56 16.36 23.55 4.42
CA ARG A 56 17.13 24.23 5.48
C ARG A 56 16.45 24.24 6.85
N ARG A 57 15.21 23.73 6.95
CA ARG A 57 14.44 23.72 8.19
C ARG A 57 14.62 22.39 8.90
N ARG A 58 14.95 22.43 10.19
CA ARG A 58 14.98 21.24 11.05
C ARG A 58 13.80 21.26 12.00
N TYR A 59 13.27 20.07 12.29
CA TYR A 59 12.14 19.86 13.19
C TYR A 59 12.57 18.93 14.31
N MET A 60 12.05 19.16 15.51
CA MET A 60 12.22 18.28 16.66
C MET A 60 10.86 17.81 17.16
N LEU A 61 10.83 16.61 17.72
CA LEU A 61 9.65 16.12 18.42
C LEU A 61 9.75 16.50 19.90
N ARG A 62 8.81 17.31 20.40
CA ARG A 62 8.73 17.71 21.81
C ARG A 62 7.33 17.45 22.34
N ASN A 63 7.22 16.67 23.41
CA ASN A 63 5.92 16.34 24.05
C ASN A 63 4.87 15.80 23.06
N SER A 64 5.26 14.82 22.23
CA SER A 64 4.40 14.21 21.20
C SER A 64 3.85 15.21 20.17
N SER A 65 4.51 16.37 20.00
CA SER A 65 4.18 17.39 19.01
C SER A 65 5.42 17.74 18.18
N LEU A 66 5.23 18.00 16.90
CA LEU A 66 6.31 18.46 16.02
C LEU A 66 6.56 19.94 16.32
N ALA A 67 7.81 20.38 16.46
CA ALA A 67 8.16 21.79 16.66
C ALA A 67 9.36 22.17 15.79
N PRO A 68 9.46 23.43 15.31
CA PRO A 68 10.65 23.90 14.63
C PRO A 68 11.84 23.85 15.60
N TYR A 69 13.02 23.48 15.09
CA TYR A 69 14.25 23.48 15.87
C TYR A 69 14.93 24.85 15.79
N GLU A 70 15.00 25.57 16.90
CA GLU A 70 15.54 26.94 16.99
C GLU A 70 17.05 27.01 17.32
N GLY A 71 17.77 25.87 17.35
CA GLY A 71 19.20 25.87 17.60
C GLY A 71 20.01 26.50 16.46
N THR A 72 21.12 27.18 16.79
CA THR A 72 21.97 27.94 15.86
C THR A 72 22.29 27.13 14.59
N SER A 73 21.76 27.58 13.46
CA SER A 73 21.89 26.94 12.14
C SER A 73 23.32 26.94 11.56
N ALA A 74 24.29 27.49 12.30
CA ALA A 74 25.69 27.65 11.89
C ALA A 74 26.45 26.33 11.64
N LYS A 75 25.94 25.18 12.11
CA LYS A 75 26.52 23.85 11.80
C LYS A 75 25.97 23.21 10.53
N VAL A 76 25.03 23.84 9.82
CA VAL A 76 24.32 23.22 8.67
C VAL A 76 25.03 23.48 7.34
N GLU A 77 25.93 24.46 7.24
CA GLU A 77 26.67 24.75 6.00
C GLU A 77 27.69 23.66 5.64
N THR A 78 28.25 22.98 6.65
CA THR A 78 29.31 21.98 6.50
C THR A 78 28.83 20.55 6.20
N ASP A 79 27.56 20.21 6.43
CA ASP A 79 26.97 18.89 6.11
C ASP A 79 26.30 18.88 4.72
N SER A 80 26.61 19.84 3.85
CA SER A 80 26.13 19.88 2.46
C SER A 80 26.86 18.86 1.57
N GLU A 81 27.15 17.67 2.11
CA GLU A 81 27.60 16.53 1.33
C GLU A 81 26.48 16.11 0.40
N GLN A 82 26.68 16.44 -0.88
CA GLN A 82 26.16 15.74 -2.05
C GLN A 82 24.69 15.33 -1.92
N ASP A 83 23.80 16.32 -2.05
CA ASP A 83 22.36 16.09 -2.21
C ASP A 83 22.14 15.48 -3.60
N ASP A 84 22.43 14.19 -3.73
CA ASP A 84 22.03 13.36 -4.87
C ASP A 84 20.52 13.52 -4.97
N GLY A 85 20.07 14.23 -6.01
CA GLY A 85 18.69 14.59 -6.24
C GLY A 85 17.82 13.34 -6.26
N THR A 86 17.37 12.89 -5.09
CA THR A 86 16.55 11.71 -4.96
C THR A 86 15.21 12.06 -5.57
N HIS A 87 15.04 11.64 -6.83
CA HIS A 87 13.90 11.94 -7.67
C HIS A 87 12.64 11.27 -7.10
N LEU A 88 12.04 11.86 -6.07
CA LEU A 88 10.67 11.56 -5.67
C LEU A 88 9.79 11.82 -6.89
N SER A 89 9.05 10.79 -7.31
CA SER A 89 8.30 10.83 -8.56
C SER A 89 7.25 11.95 -8.51
N GLU A 90 7.21 12.80 -9.53
CA GLU A 90 6.33 13.98 -9.56
C GLU A 90 4.83 13.64 -9.68
N HIS A 91 4.49 12.42 -10.09
CA HIS A 91 3.10 12.06 -10.31
C HIS A 91 2.37 11.68 -9.01
N PRO A 92 1.05 11.95 -8.93
CA PRO A 92 0.25 11.79 -7.72
C PRO A 92 -0.02 10.35 -7.28
N HIS A 93 0.29 9.36 -8.12
CA HIS A 93 0.10 7.94 -7.82
C HIS A 93 1.43 7.18 -7.73
N PRO A 94 1.59 6.24 -6.80
CA PRO A 94 2.78 5.40 -6.71
C PRO A 94 2.95 4.57 -7.98
N LEU A 95 4.21 4.22 -8.31
CA LEU A 95 4.55 3.53 -9.57
C LEU A 95 3.70 2.28 -9.81
N MET A 96 3.41 1.50 -8.76
CA MET A 96 2.67 0.25 -8.87
C MET A 96 1.15 0.42 -9.05
N LEU A 97 0.62 1.64 -8.94
CA LEU A 97 -0.77 1.97 -9.33
C LEU A 97 -0.85 2.65 -10.70
N ARG A 98 0.29 2.92 -11.34
CA ARG A 98 0.34 3.48 -12.69
C ARG A 98 0.27 2.36 -13.74
N PRO A 99 -0.22 2.66 -14.95
CA PRO A 99 -0.10 1.73 -16.08
C PRO A 99 1.33 1.20 -16.28
N MET A 100 2.32 2.08 -16.10
CA MET A 100 3.74 1.74 -16.24
C MET A 100 4.22 0.65 -15.25
N GLY A 101 3.61 0.53 -14.07
CA GLY A 101 3.94 -0.53 -13.10
C GLY A 101 2.97 -1.71 -13.11
N CYS A 102 1.66 -1.44 -13.20
CA CYS A 102 0.65 -2.50 -13.23
C CYS A 102 0.76 -3.40 -14.47
N ILE A 103 0.97 -2.82 -15.66
CA ILE A 103 1.02 -3.58 -16.92
C ILE A 103 2.16 -4.61 -16.92
N PRO A 104 3.43 -4.25 -16.65
CA PRO A 104 4.50 -5.25 -16.63
C PRO A 104 4.29 -6.28 -15.52
N PHE A 105 3.66 -5.92 -14.39
CA PHE A 105 3.33 -6.89 -13.36
C PHE A 105 2.27 -7.90 -13.81
N ILE A 106 1.20 -7.44 -14.48
CA ILE A 106 0.16 -8.31 -15.05
C ILE A 106 0.74 -9.22 -16.14
N ILE A 107 1.60 -8.68 -17.00
CA ILE A 107 2.33 -9.46 -18.01
C ILE A 107 3.23 -10.50 -17.33
N GLY A 108 3.95 -10.12 -16.27
CA GLY A 108 4.77 -11.02 -15.47
C GLY A 108 3.96 -12.17 -14.87
N LEU A 109 2.75 -11.90 -14.37
CA LEU A 109 1.84 -12.95 -13.89
C LEU A 109 1.42 -13.91 -15.00
N ILE A 110 1.06 -13.41 -16.19
CA ILE A 110 0.69 -14.26 -17.35
C ILE A 110 1.88 -15.12 -17.79
N LEU A 111 3.06 -14.52 -17.92
CA LEU A 111 4.28 -15.23 -18.29
C LEU A 111 4.63 -16.31 -17.27
N PHE A 112 4.44 -16.03 -15.99
CA PHE A 112 4.70 -17.00 -14.92
C PHE A 112 3.69 -18.14 -14.89
N VAL A 113 2.41 -17.86 -15.17
CA VAL A 113 1.39 -18.90 -15.38
C VAL A 113 1.76 -19.80 -16.54
N ALA A 114 2.27 -19.25 -17.66
CA ALA A 114 2.74 -20.04 -18.80
C ALA A 114 4.04 -20.80 -18.50
N LEU A 115 4.91 -20.24 -17.66
CA LEU A 115 6.18 -20.85 -17.24
C LEU A 115 5.94 -22.17 -16.49
N ILE A 116 4.96 -22.23 -15.58
CA ILE A 116 4.71 -23.39 -14.71
C ILE A 116 4.49 -24.69 -15.50
N PRO A 117 3.52 -24.79 -16.42
CA PRO A 117 3.35 -26.00 -17.23
C PRO A 117 4.56 -26.28 -18.12
N THR A 118 5.23 -25.22 -18.59
CA THR A 118 6.37 -25.35 -19.51
C THR A 118 7.52 -26.12 -18.88
N PHE A 119 7.96 -25.78 -17.65
CA PHE A 119 9.07 -26.50 -17.02
C PHE A 119 8.65 -27.83 -16.37
N LEU A 120 7.37 -28.03 -16.04
CA LEU A 120 6.89 -29.29 -15.44
C LEU A 120 6.66 -30.41 -16.46
N PHE A 121 6.25 -30.07 -17.68
CA PHE A 121 5.78 -31.07 -18.66
C PHE A 121 6.59 -31.12 -19.95
N THR A 122 7.48 -30.16 -20.20
CA THR A 122 8.34 -30.15 -21.39
C THR A 122 9.69 -30.78 -21.05
N PRO A 123 10.34 -31.55 -21.94
CA PRO A 123 11.69 -32.09 -21.75
C PRO A 123 12.79 -31.01 -21.72
N ALA A 124 12.42 -29.73 -21.60
CA ALA A 124 13.32 -28.59 -21.41
C ALA A 124 13.83 -28.52 -19.96
N GLN A 125 14.28 -29.65 -19.40
CA GLN A 125 14.75 -29.80 -18.02
C GLN A 125 16.03 -28.99 -17.71
N ILE A 126 16.62 -28.33 -18.71
CA ILE A 126 17.84 -27.54 -18.57
C ILE A 126 17.70 -26.43 -17.50
N ILE A 127 16.51 -25.84 -17.34
CA ILE A 127 16.29 -24.76 -16.36
C ILE A 127 16.11 -25.34 -14.95
N THR A 128 15.35 -26.41 -14.80
CA THR A 128 15.07 -27.03 -13.49
C THR A 128 16.30 -27.78 -12.96
N ASP A 129 16.99 -28.54 -13.82
CA ASP A 129 18.17 -29.34 -13.45
C ASP A 129 19.40 -28.48 -13.13
N LYS A 130 19.58 -27.35 -13.84
CA LYS A 130 20.74 -26.48 -13.63
C LYS A 130 20.44 -25.28 -12.72
N ALA A 131 19.18 -24.87 -12.60
CA ALA A 131 18.85 -23.57 -12.01
C ALA A 131 17.42 -23.49 -11.40
N ALA A 132 17.01 -24.47 -10.59
CA ALA A 132 15.74 -24.42 -9.84
C ALA A 132 15.54 -23.11 -9.03
N TRP A 133 16.65 -22.48 -8.59
CA TRP A 133 16.63 -21.19 -7.90
C TRP A 133 16.10 -20.03 -8.76
N VAL A 134 16.10 -20.13 -10.09
CA VAL A 134 15.55 -19.09 -10.98
C VAL A 134 14.04 -19.01 -10.83
N VAL A 135 13.37 -20.16 -10.74
CA VAL A 135 11.90 -20.24 -10.58
C VAL A 135 11.48 -19.63 -9.24
N THR A 136 12.24 -19.90 -8.18
CA THR A 136 11.99 -19.31 -6.86
C THR A 136 12.31 -17.81 -6.84
N ALA A 137 13.40 -17.38 -7.49
CA ALA A 137 13.73 -15.96 -7.63
C ALA A 137 12.62 -15.19 -8.37
N LEU A 138 12.07 -15.74 -9.46
CA LEU A 138 10.94 -15.15 -10.17
C LEU A 138 9.69 -15.06 -9.30
N ALA A 139 9.37 -16.09 -8.51
CA ALA A 139 8.27 -16.04 -7.57
C ALA A 139 8.46 -14.98 -6.48
N VAL A 140 9.70 -14.80 -5.98
CA VAL A 140 10.04 -13.74 -5.04
C VAL A 140 9.87 -12.36 -5.67
N ILE A 141 10.28 -12.17 -6.94
CA ILE A 141 10.06 -10.91 -7.66
C ILE A 141 8.56 -10.61 -7.76
N LEU A 142 7.73 -11.58 -8.13
CA LEU A 142 6.27 -11.41 -8.17
C LEU A 142 5.70 -11.05 -6.80
N LYS A 143 6.18 -11.71 -5.73
CA LYS A 143 5.82 -11.40 -4.35
C LYS A 143 6.18 -9.96 -3.97
N LEU A 144 7.39 -9.50 -4.32
CA LEU A 144 7.82 -8.11 -4.07
C LEU A 144 6.96 -7.10 -4.83
N CYS A 145 6.65 -7.38 -6.10
CA CYS A 145 5.76 -6.54 -6.89
C CYS A 145 4.35 -6.46 -6.29
N TRP A 146 3.81 -7.59 -5.84
CA TRP A 146 2.54 -7.63 -5.13
C TRP A 146 2.56 -6.81 -3.84
N GLY A 147 3.61 -6.96 -3.01
CA GLY A 147 3.79 -6.18 -1.78
C GLY A 147 3.87 -4.67 -2.02
N ALA A 148 4.50 -4.25 -3.12
CA ALA A 148 4.53 -2.85 -3.54
C ALA A 148 3.14 -2.34 -3.97
N MET A 149 2.37 -3.15 -4.69
CA MET A 149 0.98 -2.84 -5.07
C MET A 149 0.10 -2.71 -3.82
N GLU A 150 0.22 -3.66 -2.90
CA GLU A 150 -0.50 -3.63 -1.62
C GLU A 150 -0.20 -2.37 -0.82
N THR A 151 1.08 -2.07 -0.62
CA THR A 151 1.50 -0.90 0.16
C THR A 151 0.94 0.38 -0.47
N SER A 152 0.96 0.45 -1.80
CA SER A 152 0.39 1.56 -2.56
C SER A 152 -1.13 1.70 -2.36
N VAL A 153 -1.87 0.60 -2.42
CA VAL A 153 -3.32 0.58 -2.17
C VAL A 153 -3.66 1.03 -0.75
N ARG A 154 -2.96 0.48 0.24
CA ARG A 154 -3.16 0.80 1.67
C ARG A 154 -2.91 2.29 1.96
N MET A 155 -1.86 2.85 1.37
CA MET A 155 -1.52 4.27 1.52
C MET A 155 -2.58 5.19 0.91
N MET A 156 -3.16 4.80 -0.23
CA MET A 156 -4.15 5.60 -0.95
C MET A 156 -5.57 5.45 -0.41
N GLU A 157 -5.90 4.37 0.31
CA GLU A 157 -7.28 4.08 0.73
C GLU A 157 -7.94 5.22 1.52
N PRO A 158 -7.33 5.77 2.59
CA PRO A 158 -7.99 6.81 3.39
C PRO A 158 -8.32 8.04 2.54
N TYR A 159 -7.39 8.42 1.66
CA TYR A 159 -7.55 9.57 0.76
C TYR A 159 -8.58 9.31 -0.34
N TYR A 160 -8.71 8.07 -0.80
CA TYR A 160 -9.75 7.70 -1.76
C TYR A 160 -11.14 7.74 -1.13
N ILE A 161 -11.27 7.36 0.14
CA ILE A 161 -12.54 7.50 0.86
C ILE A 161 -12.87 8.98 1.05
N LEU A 162 -11.87 9.81 1.40
CA LEU A 162 -12.04 11.26 1.54
C LEU A 162 -12.39 11.94 0.20
N SER A 163 -11.85 11.48 -0.93
CA SER A 163 -12.17 12.08 -2.24
C SER A 163 -13.61 11.82 -2.69
N LYS A 164 -14.30 10.83 -2.12
CA LYS A 164 -15.74 10.59 -2.35
C LYS A 164 -16.66 11.55 -1.60
N ARG A 165 -16.10 12.46 -0.80
CA ARG A 165 -16.81 13.41 0.07
C ARG A 165 -17.60 12.73 1.19
N HIS A 166 -17.96 13.50 2.21
CA HIS A 166 -18.78 13.07 3.34
C HIS A 166 -18.28 11.80 4.08
N ALA A 167 -16.97 11.62 4.17
CA ALA A 167 -16.39 10.50 4.88
C ALA A 167 -16.55 10.67 6.40
N HIS A 168 -16.83 9.57 7.09
CA HIS A 168 -16.93 9.57 8.55
C HIS A 168 -15.57 9.82 9.21
N SER A 169 -15.57 10.45 10.39
CA SER A 169 -14.36 10.88 11.12
C SER A 169 -13.34 9.78 11.38
N LYS A 170 -13.80 8.53 11.56
CA LYS A 170 -12.96 7.33 11.73
C LYS A 170 -11.94 7.13 10.59
N VAL A 171 -12.23 7.64 9.39
CA VAL A 171 -11.35 7.56 8.21
C VAL A 171 -10.04 8.33 8.44
N LEU A 172 -10.05 9.40 9.24
CA LEU A 172 -8.85 10.17 9.55
C LEU A 172 -7.86 9.38 10.42
N THR A 173 -8.39 8.51 11.30
CA THR A 173 -7.61 7.61 12.18
C THR A 173 -7.29 6.26 11.53
N LEU A 174 -7.66 6.08 10.26
CA LEU A 174 -7.51 4.84 9.53
C LEU A 174 -6.05 4.65 9.11
N ASP A 175 -5.31 3.85 9.87
CA ASP A 175 -3.96 3.43 9.47
C ASP A 175 -3.95 1.94 9.10
N TYR A 176 -3.80 1.68 7.80
CA TYR A 176 -3.56 0.35 7.24
C TYR A 176 -2.08 0.07 6.98
N THR A 177 -1.22 1.09 7.11
CA THR A 177 0.21 0.98 6.77
C THR A 177 1.05 0.43 7.91
N ALA A 178 0.66 0.63 9.18
CA ALA A 178 1.36 0.03 10.33
C ALA A 178 0.81 -1.34 10.76
N LEU A 179 -0.26 -1.85 10.14
CA LEU A 179 -0.83 -3.14 10.51
C LEU A 179 -0.03 -4.30 9.90
N PRO A 180 0.31 -5.33 10.70
CA PRO A 180 0.92 -6.57 10.20
C PRO A 180 0.11 -7.16 9.05
N PHE A 181 0.80 -7.67 8.04
CA PHE A 181 0.18 -8.11 6.79
C PHE A 181 -0.89 -9.19 6.97
N ALA A 182 -0.80 -10.02 8.01
CA ALA A 182 -1.81 -11.04 8.32
C ALA A 182 -3.05 -10.50 9.07
N TYR A 183 -2.89 -9.45 9.88
CA TYR A 183 -4.01 -8.89 10.68
C TYR A 183 -4.80 -7.82 9.93
N MET A 184 -4.13 -7.10 9.03
CA MET A 184 -4.72 -6.04 8.21
C MET A 184 -5.99 -6.49 7.44
N PRO A 185 -6.01 -7.65 6.73
CA PRO A 185 -7.15 -8.04 5.90
C PRO A 185 -8.42 -8.24 6.74
N LEU A 186 -8.31 -8.91 7.90
CA LEU A 186 -9.45 -9.13 8.79
C LEU A 186 -10.08 -7.81 9.24
N ARG A 187 -9.25 -6.83 9.61
CA ARG A 187 -9.73 -5.50 10.00
C ARG A 187 -10.33 -4.73 8.82
N ALA A 188 -9.77 -4.88 7.61
CA ALA A 188 -10.32 -4.28 6.40
C ALA A 188 -11.69 -4.84 6.03
N LEU A 189 -11.89 -6.16 6.19
CA LEU A 189 -13.16 -6.83 5.98
C LEU A 189 -14.23 -6.32 6.96
N LEU A 190 -13.90 -6.23 8.24
CA LEU A 190 -14.82 -5.73 9.28
C LEU A 190 -15.20 -4.26 9.09
N ASN A 191 -14.34 -3.45 8.45
CA ASN A 191 -14.62 -2.05 8.11
C ASN A 191 -15.31 -1.88 6.74
N GLY A 192 -15.59 -2.97 6.00
CA GLY A 192 -16.24 -2.90 4.68
C GLY A 192 -15.34 -2.46 3.53
N HIS A 193 -14.02 -2.38 3.73
CA HIS A 193 -13.07 -1.97 2.69
C HIS A 193 -12.61 -3.18 1.86
N PHE A 194 -13.51 -3.68 1.01
CA PHE A 194 -13.35 -4.95 0.30
C PHE A 194 -12.10 -5.02 -0.59
N LEU A 195 -11.73 -3.93 -1.26
CA LEU A 195 -10.54 -3.92 -2.13
C LEU A 195 -9.25 -4.06 -1.29
N VAL A 196 -9.16 -3.36 -0.16
CA VAL A 196 -8.00 -3.48 0.75
C VAL A 196 -7.91 -4.89 1.34
N PHE A 197 -9.06 -5.49 1.67
CA PHE A 197 -9.13 -6.88 2.09
C PHE A 197 -8.59 -7.84 1.03
N LEU A 198 -9.07 -7.76 -0.22
CA LEU A 198 -8.62 -8.64 -1.30
C LEU A 198 -7.10 -8.52 -1.55
N VAL A 199 -6.60 -7.30 -1.58
CA VAL A 199 -5.17 -7.06 -1.82
C VAL A 199 -4.33 -7.59 -0.66
N GLY A 200 -4.79 -7.41 0.59
CA GLY A 200 -4.12 -7.95 1.77
C GLY A 200 -4.16 -9.47 1.88
N PHE A 201 -5.30 -10.08 1.54
CA PHE A 201 -5.41 -11.53 1.47
C PHE A 201 -4.45 -12.10 0.41
N GLY A 202 -4.29 -11.40 -0.71
CA GLY A 202 -3.32 -11.80 -1.73
C GLY A 202 -1.87 -11.76 -1.26
N SER A 203 -1.52 -10.93 -0.28
CA SER A 203 -0.15 -10.94 0.27
C SER A 203 0.12 -12.18 1.11
N VAL A 204 -0.90 -12.66 1.83
CA VAL A 204 -0.84 -13.97 2.49
C VAL A 204 -0.72 -15.07 1.44
N MET A 205 -1.51 -15.02 0.37
CA MET A 205 -1.40 -15.98 -0.74
C MET A 205 -0.05 -15.93 -1.45
N ALA A 206 0.58 -14.75 -1.59
CA ALA A 206 1.90 -14.61 -2.21
C ALA A 206 3.02 -15.27 -1.39
N GLU A 207 2.90 -15.29 -0.06
CA GLU A 207 3.81 -16.08 0.80
C GLU A 207 3.68 -17.58 0.47
N PHE A 208 2.44 -18.09 0.46
CA PHE A 208 2.17 -19.49 0.09
C PHE A 208 2.62 -19.80 -1.34
N LEU A 209 2.41 -18.89 -2.30
CA LEU A 209 2.85 -19.04 -3.69
C LEU A 209 4.35 -19.35 -3.75
N THR A 210 5.18 -18.58 -3.05
CA THR A 210 6.64 -18.79 -3.08
C THR A 210 7.04 -20.16 -2.54
N ILE A 211 6.36 -20.65 -1.51
CA ILE A 211 6.59 -21.97 -0.91
C ILE A 211 6.16 -23.09 -1.89
N LEU A 212 4.95 -22.99 -2.44
CA LEU A 212 4.40 -23.98 -3.37
C LEU A 212 5.23 -24.07 -4.65
N VAL A 213 5.59 -22.91 -5.22
CA VAL A 213 6.46 -22.84 -6.41
C VAL A 213 7.82 -23.48 -6.14
N THR A 214 8.43 -23.20 -4.99
CA THR A 214 9.72 -23.79 -4.60
C THR A 214 9.60 -25.31 -4.51
N SER A 215 8.50 -25.81 -3.93
CA SER A 215 8.23 -27.25 -3.87
C SER A 215 7.96 -27.87 -5.24
N LEU A 216 7.34 -27.15 -6.18
CA LEU A 216 7.10 -27.63 -7.54
C LEU A 216 8.40 -27.66 -8.36
N ALA A 217 9.30 -26.71 -8.13
CA ALA A 217 10.56 -26.61 -8.86
C ALA A 217 11.54 -27.76 -8.56
N THR A 218 11.35 -28.51 -7.48
CA THR A 218 12.19 -29.68 -7.14
C THR A 218 11.65 -31.00 -7.70
N VAL A 219 10.49 -30.99 -8.35
CA VAL A 219 9.75 -32.19 -8.72
C VAL A 219 9.63 -32.28 -10.25
N ASP A 220 9.90 -33.46 -10.82
CA ASP A 220 9.69 -33.71 -12.24
C ASP A 220 8.24 -34.12 -12.53
N GLY A 221 7.50 -33.28 -13.25
CA GLY A 221 6.11 -33.53 -13.62
C GLY A 221 5.92 -34.64 -14.65
N GLN A 222 6.95 -34.98 -15.44
CA GLN A 222 6.85 -36.00 -16.48
C GLN A 222 6.78 -37.42 -15.92
N GLU A 223 7.47 -37.70 -14.81
CA GLU A 223 7.41 -38.99 -14.13
C GLU A 223 5.99 -39.32 -13.64
N PHE A 224 5.24 -38.32 -13.16
CA PHE A 224 3.88 -38.52 -12.66
C PHE A 224 2.85 -38.74 -13.78
N ILE A 225 3.01 -38.12 -14.94
CA ILE A 225 2.13 -38.38 -16.11
C ILE A 225 2.41 -39.78 -16.66
N THR A 226 3.68 -40.13 -16.82
CA THR A 226 4.09 -41.43 -17.39
C THR A 226 3.71 -42.58 -16.47
N GLY A 227 3.88 -42.42 -15.15
CA GLY A 227 3.45 -43.39 -14.14
C GLY A 227 1.93 -43.60 -14.08
N TYR A 228 1.13 -42.54 -14.26
CA TYR A 228 -0.34 -42.66 -14.32
C TYR A 228 -0.83 -43.39 -15.58
N GLY A 229 -0.16 -43.19 -16.72
CA GLY A 229 -0.47 -43.89 -17.98
C GLY A 229 -0.14 -45.38 -17.93
N MET A 230 0.95 -45.77 -17.29
CA MET A 230 1.40 -47.16 -17.20
C MET A 230 0.56 -48.00 -16.20
N ASN A 231 0.08 -47.38 -15.11
CA ASN A 231 -0.71 -48.09 -14.09
C ASN A 231 -2.14 -48.44 -14.55
N LYS A 232 -2.65 -47.78 -15.60
CA LYS A 232 -3.98 -48.07 -16.15
C LYS A 232 -4.04 -49.39 -16.94
N GLY A 233 -2.89 -49.96 -17.32
CA GLY A 233 -2.78 -51.20 -18.10
C GLY A 233 -2.58 -52.48 -17.29
N LYS A 234 -2.40 -52.40 -15.96
CA LYS A 234 -2.24 -53.57 -15.06
C LYS A 234 -3.43 -53.69 -14.10
N TRP A 235 -4.63 -53.93 -14.65
CA TRP A 235 -5.76 -54.45 -13.87
C TRP A 235 -5.89 -55.95 -14.13
N LYS A 236 -4.93 -56.73 -13.64
CA LYS A 236 -5.11 -58.16 -13.41
C LYS A 236 -4.19 -58.61 -12.29
N ASP A 237 -4.83 -59.01 -11.20
CA ASP A 237 -4.36 -59.79 -10.05
C ASP A 237 -3.07 -59.33 -9.37
N ASP A 238 -3.19 -58.79 -8.14
CA ASP A 238 -2.64 -59.44 -6.95
C ASP A 238 -2.98 -58.65 -5.67
N LYS A 239 -3.44 -59.38 -4.65
CA LYS A 239 -4.17 -58.89 -3.48
C LYS A 239 -3.27 -58.58 -2.26
N GLU A 240 -1.99 -58.28 -2.47
CA GLU A 240 -1.00 -58.14 -1.37
C GLU A 240 -0.29 -56.76 -1.29
N ASN A 241 -0.61 -55.80 -2.15
CA ASN A 241 0.09 -54.50 -2.23
C ASN A 241 -0.76 -53.27 -1.84
N SER A 242 -1.61 -53.36 -0.80
CA SER A 242 -2.45 -52.22 -0.41
C SER A 242 -1.67 -51.06 0.21
N GLU A 243 -0.52 -51.29 0.87
CA GLU A 243 0.28 -50.21 1.50
C GLU A 243 1.21 -49.51 0.50
N SER A 244 1.86 -50.25 -0.41
CA SER A 244 2.78 -49.68 -1.42
C SER A 244 2.05 -48.93 -2.54
N LEU A 245 0.81 -49.31 -2.86
CA LEU A 245 -0.05 -48.57 -3.78
C LEU A 245 -0.55 -47.26 -3.16
N ASN A 246 -0.81 -47.24 -1.85
CA ASN A 246 -1.34 -46.06 -1.17
C ASN A 246 -0.28 -44.94 -1.11
N SER A 247 0.98 -45.27 -0.82
CA SER A 247 2.08 -44.28 -0.74
C SER A 247 2.35 -43.56 -2.06
N GLY A 248 2.41 -44.28 -3.19
CA GLY A 248 2.59 -43.67 -4.52
C GLY A 248 1.38 -42.85 -4.98
N GLN A 249 0.16 -43.30 -4.64
CA GLN A 249 -1.07 -42.58 -4.97
C GLN A 249 -1.22 -41.27 -4.15
N GLU A 250 -0.74 -41.25 -2.90
CA GLU A 250 -0.68 -40.04 -2.08
C GLU A 250 0.32 -39.01 -2.61
N THR A 251 1.47 -39.44 -3.13
CA THR A 251 2.45 -38.53 -3.77
C THR A 251 1.88 -37.87 -5.03
N ILE A 252 1.22 -38.65 -5.90
CA ILE A 252 0.59 -38.13 -7.14
C ILE A 252 -0.52 -37.12 -6.79
N ARG A 253 -1.38 -37.42 -5.82
CA ARG A 253 -2.45 -36.49 -5.39
C ARG A 253 -1.87 -35.19 -4.84
N SER A 254 -0.82 -35.28 -4.03
CA SER A 254 -0.15 -34.11 -3.45
C SER A 254 0.43 -33.19 -4.54
N PHE A 255 1.01 -33.76 -5.60
CA PHE A 255 1.49 -32.99 -6.75
C PHE A 255 0.39 -32.18 -7.42
N TYR A 256 -0.74 -32.82 -7.79
CA TYR A 256 -1.85 -32.13 -8.45
C TYR A 256 -2.54 -31.11 -7.54
N ILE A 257 -2.66 -31.37 -6.24
CA ILE A 257 -3.18 -30.40 -5.26
C ILE A 257 -2.28 -29.16 -5.23
N THR A 258 -0.96 -29.35 -5.17
CA THR A 258 0.01 -28.25 -5.10
C THR A 258 0.04 -27.44 -6.41
N LEU A 259 -0.03 -28.11 -7.56
CA LEU A 259 -0.17 -27.48 -8.88
C LEU A 259 -1.47 -26.66 -8.98
N GLY A 260 -2.60 -27.25 -8.60
CA GLY A 260 -3.91 -26.60 -8.59
C GLY A 260 -3.95 -25.38 -7.66
N ALA A 261 -3.39 -25.49 -6.46
CA ALA A 261 -3.28 -24.38 -5.51
C ALA A 261 -2.40 -23.24 -6.05
N THR A 262 -1.27 -23.57 -6.69
CA THR A 262 -0.37 -22.59 -7.30
C THR A 262 -1.07 -21.81 -8.42
N LEU A 263 -1.74 -22.52 -9.34
CA LEU A 263 -2.50 -21.88 -10.43
C LEU A 263 -3.66 -21.03 -9.90
N PHE A 264 -4.37 -21.53 -8.88
CA PHE A 264 -5.44 -20.77 -8.23
C PHE A 264 -4.94 -19.44 -7.65
N ILE A 265 -3.81 -19.46 -6.94
CA ILE A 265 -3.21 -18.25 -6.37
C ILE A 265 -2.81 -17.27 -7.47
N LEU A 266 -2.20 -17.75 -8.56
CA LEU A 266 -1.82 -16.87 -9.68
C LEU A 266 -3.03 -16.25 -10.38
N ILE A 267 -4.10 -17.02 -10.61
CA ILE A 267 -5.36 -16.50 -11.16
C ILE A 267 -5.96 -15.46 -10.21
N TYR A 268 -5.98 -15.74 -8.91
CA TYR A 268 -6.44 -14.78 -7.90
C TYR A 268 -5.64 -13.47 -7.97
N MET A 269 -4.31 -13.55 -7.99
CA MET A 269 -3.44 -12.38 -8.10
C MET A 269 -3.69 -11.62 -9.41
N PHE A 270 -3.89 -12.32 -10.52
CA PHE A 270 -4.22 -11.71 -11.80
C PHE A 270 -5.54 -10.94 -11.73
N VAL A 271 -6.62 -11.56 -11.25
CA VAL A 271 -7.96 -10.95 -11.17
C VAL A 271 -7.92 -9.71 -10.27
N VAL A 272 -7.32 -9.81 -9.08
CA VAL A 272 -7.26 -8.69 -8.14
C VAL A 272 -6.37 -7.56 -8.67
N SER A 273 -5.25 -7.86 -9.34
CA SER A 273 -4.40 -6.83 -9.97
C SER A 273 -5.16 -6.03 -11.02
N ASN A 274 -5.95 -6.71 -11.86
CA ASN A 274 -6.83 -6.05 -12.83
C ASN A 274 -7.89 -5.20 -12.13
N MET A 275 -8.54 -5.73 -11.09
CA MET A 275 -9.54 -4.99 -10.31
C MET A 275 -8.95 -3.71 -9.69
N VAL A 276 -7.72 -3.79 -9.14
CA VAL A 276 -6.99 -2.63 -8.61
C VAL A 276 -6.73 -1.63 -9.72
N PHE A 277 -6.20 -2.08 -10.87
CA PHE A 277 -5.91 -1.23 -12.01
C PHE A 277 -7.14 -0.45 -12.48
N PHE A 278 -8.26 -1.13 -12.75
CA PHE A 278 -9.47 -0.46 -13.22
C PHE A 278 -10.05 0.53 -12.20
N ARG A 279 -9.98 0.21 -10.90
CA ARG A 279 -10.59 1.04 -9.85
C ARG A 279 -9.68 2.16 -9.32
N ARG A 280 -8.36 2.09 -9.58
CA ARG A 280 -7.35 3.02 -9.04
C ARG A 280 -6.56 3.79 -10.10
N ARG A 281 -6.79 3.56 -11.40
CA ARG A 281 -6.03 4.23 -12.48
C ARG A 281 -6.11 5.76 -12.51
N HIS A 282 -7.17 6.36 -11.95
CA HIS A 282 -7.43 7.80 -12.09
C HIS A 282 -6.76 8.64 -10.99
N PRO A 283 -6.03 9.73 -11.33
CA PRO A 283 -5.44 10.64 -10.36
C PRO A 283 -6.51 11.44 -9.60
N PHE A 284 -6.49 11.35 -8.27
CA PHE A 284 -7.44 12.04 -7.39
C PHE A 284 -6.76 12.91 -6.31
N LEU A 285 -5.43 12.99 -6.33
CA LEU A 285 -4.63 13.82 -5.42
C LEU A 285 -3.70 14.73 -6.22
N PRO A 286 -3.30 15.89 -5.66
CA PRO A 286 -2.20 16.69 -6.22
C PRO A 286 -0.85 15.94 -6.18
N ARG A 287 -0.61 15.17 -5.12
CA ARG A 287 0.64 14.43 -4.89
C ARG A 287 0.44 13.19 -4.02
N GLN A 288 1.43 12.30 -4.02
CA GLN A 288 1.42 11.11 -3.16
C GLN A 288 1.64 11.48 -1.67
N PRO A 289 0.78 11.01 -0.74
CA PRO A 289 0.94 11.16 0.70
C PRO A 289 1.95 10.15 1.28
N ASN A 290 3.14 10.04 0.68
CA ASN A 290 4.21 9.13 1.12
C ASN A 290 5.21 9.79 2.08
N THR A 291 5.13 11.10 2.30
CA THR A 291 5.98 11.85 3.23
C THR A 291 5.13 12.61 4.24
N ILE A 292 5.66 12.76 5.47
CA ILE A 292 5.03 13.58 6.52
C ILE A 292 4.78 15.01 6.01
N ALA A 293 5.76 15.59 5.32
CA ALA A 293 5.65 16.91 4.71
C ALA A 293 4.48 17.02 3.72
N SER A 294 4.26 16.00 2.88
CA SER A 294 3.12 15.97 1.97
C SER A 294 1.79 15.98 2.70
N ILE A 295 1.67 15.20 3.78
CA ILE A 295 0.44 15.10 4.57
C ILE A 295 0.20 16.41 5.31
N LEU A 296 1.24 17.00 5.93
CA LEU A 296 1.15 18.30 6.61
C LEU A 296 0.71 19.42 5.67
N ALA A 297 1.23 19.46 4.44
CA ALA A 297 0.75 20.43 3.45
C ALA A 297 -0.70 20.18 2.98
N PHE A 298 -1.26 18.97 3.13
CA PHE A 298 -2.70 18.74 2.84
C PHE A 298 -3.63 19.20 3.97
N ILE A 299 -3.11 19.41 5.19
CA ILE A 299 -3.91 19.79 6.35
C ILE A 299 -3.59 21.18 6.88
N HIS A 300 -2.56 21.85 6.35
CA HIS A 300 -1.99 23.12 6.83
C HIS A 300 -3.04 24.14 7.28
N GLN A 301 -3.99 24.46 6.40
CA GLN A 301 -4.97 25.52 6.61
C GLN A 301 -6.38 25.02 6.88
N SER A 302 -6.51 23.71 7.12
CA SER A 302 -7.76 23.01 7.31
C SER A 302 -8.49 23.44 8.59
N LYS A 303 -9.80 23.64 8.52
CA LYS A 303 -10.66 23.90 9.69
C LYS A 303 -10.79 22.66 10.58
N MET A 304 -10.54 21.47 10.04
CA MET A 304 -10.52 20.22 10.81
C MET A 304 -9.60 20.32 12.04
N LEU A 305 -8.51 21.09 11.94
CA LEU A 305 -7.48 21.22 12.97
C LEU A 305 -8.03 21.73 14.32
N TYR A 306 -9.14 22.47 14.33
CA TYR A 306 -9.78 22.89 15.58
C TYR A 306 -10.25 21.71 16.44
N ASN A 307 -10.72 20.63 15.81
CA ASN A 307 -11.13 19.40 16.50
C ASN A 307 -9.93 18.60 17.04
N PHE A 308 -8.73 18.84 16.51
CA PHE A 308 -7.50 18.19 16.92
C PHE A 308 -6.78 18.94 18.07
N VAL A 309 -7.33 20.05 18.55
CA VAL A 309 -6.76 20.75 19.71
C VAL A 309 -6.85 19.85 20.96
N GLY A 310 -5.70 19.65 21.61
CA GLY A 310 -5.57 18.79 22.79
C GLY A 310 -5.70 17.29 22.48
N THR A 311 -5.46 16.84 21.25
CA THR A 311 -5.42 15.40 20.91
C THR A 311 -4.01 14.82 20.82
N SER A 312 -2.95 15.63 20.97
CA SER A 312 -1.55 15.21 20.83
C SER A 312 -1.10 14.10 21.79
N LYS A 313 -1.78 13.94 22.93
CA LYS A 313 -1.50 12.89 23.92
C LYS A 313 -2.48 11.71 23.87
N LEU A 314 -3.46 11.72 22.97
CA LEU A 314 -4.45 10.66 22.88
C LEU A 314 -3.94 9.50 22.03
N ASN A 315 -4.34 8.28 22.40
CA ASN A 315 -4.15 7.10 21.54
C ASN A 315 -5.17 7.12 20.38
N ASN A 316 -4.92 6.35 19.32
CA ASN A 316 -5.79 6.24 18.14
C ASN A 316 -7.26 5.91 18.49
N ALA A 317 -7.51 5.03 19.46
CA ALA A 317 -8.87 4.67 19.87
C ALA A 317 -9.59 5.84 20.58
N GLU A 318 -8.89 6.55 21.46
CA GLU A 318 -9.42 7.72 22.17
C GLU A 318 -9.62 8.91 21.21
N MET A 319 -8.71 9.07 20.25
CA MET A 319 -8.80 10.07 19.21
C MET A 319 -9.99 9.81 18.30
N ALA A 320 -10.22 8.57 17.88
CA ALA A 320 -11.40 8.20 17.10
C ALA A 320 -12.69 8.53 17.85
N LYS A 321 -12.75 8.25 19.15
CA LYS A 321 -13.90 8.61 19.99
C LYS A 321 -14.09 10.12 20.14
N LYS A 322 -13.01 10.90 20.27
CA LYS A 322 -13.10 12.37 20.36
C LYS A 322 -13.50 13.02 19.04
N LEU A 323 -13.11 12.43 17.92
CA LEU A 323 -13.47 12.89 16.58
C LEU A 323 -14.86 12.41 16.12
N ASP A 324 -15.55 11.59 16.91
CA ASP A 324 -16.91 11.14 16.64
C ASP A 324 -17.95 12.19 17.05
N ASP A 325 -17.83 13.39 16.46
CA ASP A 325 -18.69 14.54 16.72
C ASP A 325 -19.80 14.72 15.66
N GLY A 326 -20.08 13.66 14.89
CA GLY A 326 -21.07 13.66 13.80
C GLY A 326 -20.64 14.41 12.54
N LYS A 327 -19.44 15.00 12.53
CA LYS A 327 -18.92 15.69 11.35
C LYS A 327 -18.40 14.71 10.31
N THR A 328 -18.48 15.13 9.06
CA THR A 328 -17.90 14.43 7.94
C THR A 328 -16.74 15.21 7.35
N TYR A 329 -15.85 14.51 6.67
CA TYR A 329 -14.61 15.05 6.13
C TYR A 329 -14.49 14.65 4.66
N GLY A 330 -13.77 15.45 3.90
CA GLY A 330 -13.55 15.19 2.48
C GLY A 330 -12.18 15.65 2.04
N LEU A 331 -11.85 15.33 0.80
CA LEU A 331 -10.69 15.86 0.10
C LEU A 331 -11.14 16.71 -1.09
N GLY A 332 -10.70 17.97 -1.12
CA GLY A 332 -11.10 18.93 -2.14
C GLY A 332 -10.64 20.34 -1.85
N TRP A 333 -11.30 21.29 -2.49
CA TRP A 333 -11.08 22.71 -2.30
C TRP A 333 -11.97 23.24 -1.17
N PHE A 334 -11.39 24.00 -0.25
CA PHE A 334 -12.08 24.58 0.89
C PHE A 334 -11.57 25.98 1.20
N THR A 335 -12.38 26.77 1.91
CA THR A 335 -11.93 28.05 2.46
C THR A 335 -11.24 27.80 3.80
N GLY A 336 -9.94 28.07 3.87
CA GLY A 336 -9.12 27.81 5.05
C GLY A 336 -9.32 28.80 6.19
N ARG A 337 -8.54 28.62 7.26
CA ARG A 337 -8.56 29.48 8.47
C ARG A 337 -8.10 30.92 8.23
N ASP A 338 -7.47 31.20 7.09
CA ASP A 338 -6.99 32.53 6.65
C ASP A 338 -7.95 33.20 5.65
N GLY A 339 -9.07 32.55 5.36
CA GLY A 339 -10.05 33.04 4.39
C GLY A 339 -9.65 32.81 2.93
N GLN A 340 -8.48 32.20 2.65
CA GLN A 340 -8.06 31.87 1.29
C GLN A 340 -8.55 30.47 0.88
N THR A 341 -8.53 30.18 -0.42
CA THR A 341 -8.92 28.86 -0.93
C THR A 341 -7.71 27.92 -0.93
N HIS A 342 -7.86 26.77 -0.30
CA HIS A 342 -6.84 25.75 -0.14
C HIS A 342 -7.32 24.40 -0.69
N CYS A 343 -6.37 23.55 -1.07
CA CYS A 343 -6.65 22.19 -1.56
C CYS A 343 -6.11 21.15 -0.57
N GLY A 344 -6.96 20.28 -0.05
CA GLY A 344 -6.51 19.31 0.95
C GLY A 344 -7.64 18.56 1.62
N VAL A 345 -7.36 18.08 2.83
CA VAL A 345 -8.34 17.39 3.67
C VAL A 345 -8.95 18.39 4.64
N ASP A 346 -10.28 18.53 4.63
CA ASP A 346 -11.01 19.38 5.59
C ASP A 346 -12.38 18.78 5.93
N GLN A 347 -13.02 19.38 6.93
CA GLN A 347 -14.40 19.13 7.31
C GLN A 347 -15.36 19.58 6.19
N GLU A 348 -16.39 18.80 5.93
CA GLU A 348 -17.48 19.16 5.01
C GLU A 348 -18.40 20.25 5.62
N GLU A 349 -19.02 21.12 4.81
CA GLU A 349 -19.06 21.09 3.34
C GLU A 349 -17.86 21.79 2.66
N LEU A 350 -17.16 21.07 1.79
CA LEU A 350 -16.12 21.61 0.89
C LEU A 350 -16.73 22.43 -0.25
N THR A 351 -15.97 23.41 -0.76
CA THR A 351 -16.38 24.25 -1.90
C THR A 351 -16.51 23.43 -3.18
N SER A 352 -15.54 22.56 -3.47
CA SER A 352 -15.59 21.66 -4.62
C SER A 352 -14.70 20.43 -4.45
N SER A 353 -14.98 19.37 -5.21
CA SER A 353 -14.13 18.18 -5.28
C SER A 353 -12.82 18.50 -6.02
N TYR A 354 -11.71 17.88 -5.64
CA TYR A 354 -10.48 17.99 -6.41
C TYR A 354 -10.56 17.18 -7.72
N LYS A 355 -10.26 17.84 -8.85
CA LYS A 355 -10.00 17.18 -10.14
C LYS A 355 -8.55 17.44 -10.55
N HIS A 356 -7.82 16.40 -10.90
CA HIS A 356 -6.41 16.52 -11.27
C HIS A 356 -6.27 17.26 -12.61
N GLY A 357 -5.40 18.27 -12.65
CA GLY A 357 -5.14 19.05 -13.86
C GLY A 357 -6.13 20.17 -14.16
N VAL A 358 -7.11 20.42 -13.27
CA VAL A 358 -8.05 21.54 -13.41
C VAL A 358 -7.78 22.57 -12.31
N ASP A 359 -7.52 23.81 -12.70
CA ASP A 359 -7.37 24.92 -11.75
C ASP A 359 -8.71 25.27 -11.09
N TYR A 360 -8.65 25.67 -9.82
CA TYR A 360 -9.81 26.04 -9.01
C TYR A 360 -10.69 27.12 -9.67
N THR A 361 -10.05 28.11 -10.32
CA THR A 361 -10.73 29.21 -11.02
C THR A 361 -11.56 28.74 -12.21
N THR A 362 -11.14 27.65 -12.86
CA THR A 362 -11.84 27.02 -13.99
C THR A 362 -13.04 26.19 -13.50
N MET A 363 -12.97 25.60 -12.30
CA MET A 363 -14.10 24.85 -11.71
C MET A 363 -15.22 25.75 -11.20
N ASN A 364 -14.89 26.94 -10.67
CA ASN A 364 -15.90 27.90 -10.20
C ASN A 364 -16.63 28.62 -11.35
N ASN A 365 -16.09 28.55 -12.58
CA ASN A 365 -16.67 29.11 -13.80
C ASN A 365 -16.77 28.02 -14.88
N PRO A 366 -17.68 27.04 -14.75
CA PRO A 366 -17.74 25.86 -15.62
C PRO A 366 -17.94 26.18 -17.11
N TRP A 367 -18.44 27.39 -17.45
CA TRP A 367 -18.54 27.89 -18.82
C TRP A 367 -17.19 28.20 -19.50
N ASN A 368 -16.09 28.27 -18.74
CA ASN A 368 -14.74 28.46 -19.26
C ASN A 368 -13.94 27.14 -19.35
N ALA A 369 -14.52 26.01 -18.92
CA ALA A 369 -13.85 24.71 -18.96
C ALA A 369 -13.93 24.12 -20.38
N GLN A 370 -12.79 23.68 -20.93
CA GLN A 370 -12.77 22.86 -22.15
C GLN A 370 -13.54 21.56 -21.91
N TRP A 371 -14.45 21.21 -22.83
CA TRP A 371 -15.33 20.05 -22.73
C TRP A 371 -14.60 18.69 -22.65
N ASP A 372 -13.30 18.65 -22.93
CA ASP A 372 -12.46 17.45 -22.89
C ASP A 372 -12.01 17.04 -21.46
N VAL A 373 -12.32 17.85 -20.44
CA VAL A 373 -11.82 17.68 -19.05
C VAL A 373 -12.94 17.46 -18.02
N LEU A 374 -14.21 17.35 -18.46
CA LEU A 374 -15.37 17.22 -17.59
C LEU A 374 -15.61 15.79 -17.09
#